data_AF-A0A845FWB2-F1
#
_entry.id   AF-A0A845FWB2-F1
#
_cell.length_a   1.000
_cell.length_b   1.000
_cell.length_c   1.000
_cell.angle_alpha   90.00
_cell.angle_beta   90.00
_cell.angle_gamma   90.00
#
_symmetry.space_group_name_H-M   'P 1'
#
loop_
_entity.id
_entity.type
_entity.pdbx_description
1 polymer ?
#
loop_
_entity_poly.entity_id
_entity_poly.type
_entity_poly.pdbx_seq_one_letter_code
_entity_poly.pdbx_strand_id
1 'polypeptide(L)'
;MASNLEPCPFCGSCNMHISHHLLSRAVCCQHCKATGPHRRTTEEAVLNWNRVSKCSRQQVQSPNPQIHGHLHNLEDAVRSLASILRHGPRQGLGGGVEPDREH
;
A
#
# COMPACT_ATOMS: atom_id res chain seq x y z
N MET A 1 35.94 -11.19 -6.60
CA MET A 1 34.70 -10.80 -7.31
C MET A 1 33.87 -9.97 -6.35
N ALA A 2 33.62 -8.69 -6.66
CA ALA A 2 32.80 -7.81 -5.82
C ALA A 2 31.32 -8.07 -6.14
N SER A 3 30.66 -8.89 -5.33
CA SER A 3 29.25 -9.20 -5.48
C SER A 3 28.43 -8.01 -4.97
N ASN A 4 28.02 -7.10 -5.87
CA ASN A 4 27.16 -5.98 -5.49
C ASN A 4 25.83 -6.51 -4.91
N LEU A 5 25.56 -6.11 -3.68
CA LEU A 5 24.36 -6.46 -2.94
C LEU A 5 23.26 -5.45 -3.26
N GLU A 6 22.08 -5.95 -3.64
CA GLU A 6 20.92 -5.11 -3.94
C GLU A 6 20.34 -4.52 -2.66
N PRO A 7 19.91 -3.24 -2.66
CA PRO A 7 19.39 -2.59 -1.47
C PRO A 7 18.18 -3.34 -0.91
N CYS A 8 18.00 -3.25 0.41
CA CYS A 8 16.95 -3.95 1.12
C CYS A 8 15.56 -3.58 0.58
N PRO A 9 14.71 -4.56 0.20
CA PRO A 9 13.39 -4.28 -0.38
C PRO A 9 12.40 -3.66 0.60
N PHE A 10 12.63 -3.84 1.92
CA PHE A 10 11.73 -3.34 2.96
C PHE A 10 11.99 -1.89 3.37
N CYS A 11 13.26 -1.51 3.52
CA CYS A 11 13.65 -0.18 4.03
C CYS A 11 14.48 0.65 3.04
N GLY A 12 14.87 0.09 1.89
CA GLY A 12 15.70 0.76 0.90
C GLY A 12 17.18 0.93 1.32
N SER A 13 17.58 0.49 2.51
CA SER A 13 18.95 0.64 2.99
C SER A 13 19.92 -0.27 2.24
N CYS A 14 21.08 0.29 1.87
CA CYS A 14 22.23 -0.46 1.34
C CYS A 14 23.11 -1.03 2.46
N ASN A 15 22.80 -0.78 3.74
CA ASN A 15 23.60 -1.27 4.86
C ASN A 15 23.23 -2.72 5.19
N MET A 16 23.97 -3.63 4.58
CA MET A 16 23.70 -5.05 4.57
C MET A 16 24.92 -5.81 5.05
N HIS A 17 24.68 -6.87 5.81
CA HIS A 17 25.70 -7.70 6.41
C HIS A 17 25.45 -9.15 6.02
N ILE A 18 26.53 -9.95 5.93
CA ILE A 18 26.42 -11.37 5.67
C ILE A 18 26.65 -12.07 7.01
N SER A 19 25.58 -12.60 7.59
CA SER A 19 25.67 -13.39 8.81
C SER A 19 26.13 -14.81 8.48
N HIS A 20 27.09 -15.30 9.26
CA HIS A 20 27.63 -16.66 9.16
C HIS A 20 27.14 -17.48 10.35
N HIS A 21 26.32 -18.50 10.09
CA HIS A 21 25.81 -19.42 11.11
C HIS A 21 26.23 -20.86 10.78
N LEU A 22 27.25 -21.34 11.49
CA LEU A 22 27.83 -22.68 11.34
C LEU A 22 28.21 -22.98 9.87
N LEU A 23 27.42 -23.78 9.18
CA LEU A 23 27.61 -24.19 7.78
C LEU A 23 26.79 -23.36 6.78
N SER A 24 26.09 -22.34 7.26
CA SER A 24 25.18 -21.51 6.47
C SER A 24 25.55 -20.03 6.52
N ARG A 25 25.23 -19.33 5.44
CA ARG A 25 25.42 -17.90 5.25
C ARG A 25 24.09 -17.28 4.85
N ALA A 26 23.78 -16.11 5.39
CA ALA A 26 22.55 -15.38 5.05
C ALA A 26 22.85 -13.88 4.97
N VAL A 27 22.20 -13.19 4.03
CA VAL A 27 22.26 -11.73 3.95
C VAL A 27 21.23 -11.15 4.91
N CYS A 28 21.64 -10.23 5.77
CA CYS A 28 20.77 -9.52 6.69
C CYS A 28 20.91 -8.00 6.52
N CYS A 29 19.79 -7.29 6.52
CA CYS A 29 19.81 -5.84 6.57
C CYS A 29 20.11 -5.38 8.00
N GLN A 30 21.07 -4.48 8.20
CA GLN A 30 21.38 -3.99 9.54
C GLN A 30 20.32 -3.05 10.10
N HIS A 31 19.56 -2.38 9.23
CA HIS A 31 18.55 -1.39 9.60
C HIS A 31 17.23 -2.06 10.01
N CYS A 32 16.58 -2.77 9.09
CA CYS A 32 15.28 -3.40 9.36
C CYS A 32 15.37 -4.86 9.83
N LYS A 33 16.59 -5.41 9.99
CA LYS A 33 16.86 -6.80 10.40
C LYS A 33 16.25 -7.88 9.50
N ALA A 34 15.78 -7.50 8.31
CA ALA A 34 15.29 -8.45 7.32
C ALA A 34 16.42 -9.43 6.96
N THR A 35 16.13 -10.72 7.06
CA THR A 35 17.11 -11.79 6.86
C THR A 35 16.68 -12.66 5.70
N GLY A 36 17.59 -12.88 4.76
CA GLY A 36 17.37 -13.72 3.58
C GLY A 36 17.50 -15.20 3.88
N PRO A 37 17.22 -16.06 2.88
CA PRO A 37 17.34 -17.51 3.03
C PRO A 37 18.80 -17.92 3.30
N HIS A 38 18.98 -18.85 4.23
CA HIS A 38 20.27 -19.43 4.57
C HIS A 38 20.77 -20.34 3.42
N ARG A 39 22.00 -20.11 2.96
CA ARG A 39 22.66 -20.87 1.89
C ARG A 39 24.02 -21.38 2.29
N ARG A 40 24.53 -22.37 1.57
CA ARG A 40 25.81 -23.00 1.89
C ARG A 40 26.97 -22.13 1.45
N THR A 41 26.87 -21.37 0.36
CA THR A 41 27.93 -20.42 -0.01
C THR A 41 27.46 -18.97 0.12
N THR A 42 28.44 -18.08 0.26
CA THR A 42 28.19 -16.64 0.28
C THR A 42 27.63 -16.16 -1.06
N GLU A 43 28.13 -16.69 -2.18
CA GLU A 43 27.62 -16.29 -3.51
C GLU A 43 26.15 -16.67 -3.67
N GLU A 44 25.75 -17.88 -3.23
CA GLU A 44 24.36 -18.32 -3.28
C GLU A 44 23.43 -17.45 -2.41
N ALA A 45 23.90 -17.06 -1.21
CA ALA A 45 23.14 -16.19 -0.31
C ALA A 45 22.91 -14.81 -0.95
N VAL A 46 23.96 -14.24 -1.54
CA VAL A 46 23.91 -12.95 -2.25
C VAL A 46 23.01 -13.03 -3.49
N LEU A 47 23.14 -14.08 -4.31
CA LEU A 47 22.33 -14.28 -5.50
C LEU A 47 20.84 -14.44 -5.16
N ASN A 48 20.51 -15.24 -4.14
CA ASN A 48 19.14 -15.39 -3.69
C ASN A 48 18.58 -14.07 -3.15
N TRP A 49 19.36 -13.35 -2.33
CA TRP A 49 18.95 -12.05 -1.81
C TRP A 49 18.65 -11.06 -2.94
N ASN A 50 19.54 -10.95 -3.93
CA ASN A 50 19.38 -10.05 -5.06
C ASN A 50 18.14 -10.43 -5.89
N ARG A 51 17.86 -11.72 -6.06
CA ARG A 51 16.65 -12.20 -6.76
C ARG A 51 15.38 -11.81 -6.01
N VAL A 52 15.32 -12.09 -4.70
CA VAL A 52 14.17 -11.76 -3.85
C VAL A 52 13.95 -10.25 -3.79
N SER A 53 15.01 -9.47 -3.64
CA SER A 53 14.94 -8.01 -3.58
C SER A 53 14.39 -7.41 -4.87
N LYS A 54 14.77 -7.97 -6.03
CA LYS A 54 14.24 -7.57 -7.34
C LYS A 54 12.76 -7.92 -7.49
N CYS A 55 12.35 -9.15 -7.16
CA CYS A 55 10.94 -9.55 -7.23
C CYS A 55 10.06 -8.74 -6.27
N SER A 56 10.55 -8.49 -5.06
CA SER A 56 9.79 -7.73 -4.05
C SER A 56 9.57 -6.28 -4.49
N ARG A 57 10.56 -5.63 -5.11
CA ARG A 57 10.38 -4.30 -5.72
C ARG A 57 9.33 -4.29 -6.83
N GLN A 58 9.31 -5.33 -7.68
CA GLN A 58 8.29 -5.45 -8.72
C GLN A 58 6.89 -5.64 -8.13
N GLN A 59 6.77 -6.37 -7.02
CA GLN A 59 5.47 -6.62 -6.39
C GLN A 59 4.91 -5.38 -5.69
N VAL A 60 5.76 -4.57 -5.05
CA VAL A 60 5.37 -3.27 -4.48
C VAL A 60 4.96 -2.27 -5.57
N GLN A 61 5.52 -2.41 -6.77
CA GLN A 61 5.22 -1.57 -7.94
C GLN A 61 4.00 -2.03 -8.76
N SER A 62 3.26 -3.05 -8.34
CA SER A 62 1.90 -3.28 -8.84
C SER A 62 0.92 -2.56 -7.91
N PRO A 63 0.66 -1.25 -8.10
CA PRO A 63 -0.47 -0.64 -7.44
C PRO A 63 -1.69 -1.42 -7.91
N ASN A 64 -2.40 -2.06 -6.99
CA ASN A 64 -3.64 -2.73 -7.35
C ASN A 64 -4.59 -1.62 -7.84
N PRO A 65 -4.87 -1.53 -9.15
CA PRO A 65 -5.58 -0.39 -9.72
C PRO A 65 -7.02 -0.31 -9.20
N GLN A 66 -7.55 -1.43 -8.68
CA GLN A 66 -8.88 -1.48 -8.08
C GLN A 66 -8.95 -0.69 -6.77
N ILE A 67 -7.87 -0.60 -5.99
CA ILE A 67 -7.86 0.13 -4.71
C ILE A 67 -7.95 1.63 -4.97
N HIS A 68 -7.20 2.15 -5.94
CA HIS A 68 -7.26 3.57 -6.32
C HIS A 68 -8.63 3.95 -6.88
N GLY A 69 -9.22 3.09 -7.72
CA GLY A 69 -10.59 3.31 -8.22
C GLY A 69 -11.62 3.32 -7.09
N HIS A 70 -11.52 2.41 -6.12
CA HIS A 70 -12.46 2.33 -5.01
C HIS A 70 -12.36 3.55 -4.08
N LEU A 71 -11.14 4.01 -3.77
CA LEU A 71 -10.92 5.24 -3.00
C LEU A 71 -11.54 6.46 -3.69
N HIS A 72 -11.32 6.61 -4.99
CA HIS A 72 -11.90 7.73 -5.75
C HIS A 72 -13.44 7.72 -5.73
N ASN A 73 -14.06 6.56 -5.93
CA ASN A 73 -15.51 6.41 -5.83
C ASN A 73 -16.05 6.76 -4.43
N LEU A 74 -15.32 6.39 -3.37
CA LEU A 74 -15.67 6.76 -2.00
C LEU A 74 -15.56 8.27 -1.78
N GLU A 75 -14.51 8.92 -2.30
CA GLU A 75 -14.34 10.37 -2.21
C GLU A 75 -15.48 11.13 -2.92
N ASP A 76 -15.88 10.68 -4.11
CA ASP A 76 -16.99 11.28 -4.85
C ASP A 76 -18.34 11.06 -4.16
N ALA A 77 -18.59 9.87 -3.61
CA ALA A 77 -19.79 9.59 -2.84
C ALA A 77 -19.90 10.49 -1.60
N VAL A 78 -18.80 10.66 -0.86
CA VAL A 78 -18.74 11.54 0.31
C VAL A 78 -18.96 13.00 -0.11
N ARG A 79 -18.36 13.45 -1.21
CA ARG A 79 -18.56 14.81 -1.74
C ARG A 79 -20.01 15.06 -2.13
N SER A 80 -20.64 14.08 -2.77
CA SER A 80 -22.05 14.12 -3.16
C SER A 80 -22.97 14.21 -1.94
N LEU A 81 -22.76 13.33 -0.96
CA LEU A 81 -23.50 13.35 0.31
C LEU A 81 -23.31 14.66 1.07
N ALA A 82 -22.08 15.18 1.14
CA ALA A 82 -21.80 16.47 1.78
C ALA A 82 -22.44 17.66 1.05
N SER A 83 -22.66 17.55 -0.27
CA SER A 83 -23.42 18.54 -1.04
C SER A 83 -24.91 18.49 -0.69
N ILE A 84 -25.47 17.27 -0.66
CA ILE A 84 -26.89 17.04 -0.29
C ILE A 84 -27.19 17.56 1.12
N LEU A 85 -26.32 17.27 2.08
CA LEU A 85 -26.49 17.72 3.47
C LEU A 85 -26.33 19.24 3.62
N ARG A 86 -25.46 19.88 2.82
CA ARG A 86 -25.29 21.34 2.83
C ARG A 86 -26.43 22.08 2.14
N HIS A 87 -27.09 21.47 1.17
CA HIS A 87 -28.17 22.12 0.42
C HIS A 87 -29.57 21.79 0.95
N GLY A 88 -29.73 20.69 1.69
CA GLY A 88 -31.00 20.28 2.31
C GLY A 88 -32.13 20.02 1.30
N PRO A 89 -33.04 19.07 1.56
CA PRO A 89 -34.26 19.00 0.77
C PRO A 89 -35.13 20.21 1.12
N ARG A 90 -35.07 21.27 0.31
CA ARG A 90 -36.16 22.25 0.22
C ARG A 90 -37.36 21.59 -0.48
N GLN A 91 -38.00 20.62 0.17
CA GLN A 91 -39.37 20.24 -0.16
C GLN A 91 -40.29 20.98 0.82
N GLY A 92 -40.91 22.04 0.30
CA GLY A 92 -41.96 22.77 1.00
C GLY A 92 -43.19 21.89 1.17
N LEU A 93 -43.48 21.55 2.42
CA LEU A 93 -44.82 21.21 2.87
C LEU A 93 -45.42 22.47 3.51
N GLY A 94 -46.51 22.98 2.94
CA GLY A 94 -47.27 24.08 3.54
C GLY A 94 -48.20 24.77 2.55
N GLY A 95 -49.41 24.25 2.36
CA GLY A 95 -50.43 24.94 1.57
C GLY A 95 -51.64 24.11 1.19
N GLY A 96 -52.25 23.39 2.15
CA GLY A 96 -53.56 22.79 1.97
C GLY A 96 -54.43 23.06 3.18
N VAL A 97 -55.23 24.13 3.10
CA VAL A 97 -56.54 24.23 3.78
C VAL A 97 -57.40 25.20 2.96
N GLU A 98 -58.37 24.67 2.20
CA GLU A 98 -59.58 25.41 1.81
C GLU A 98 -60.39 25.76 3.07
N PRO A 99 -61.07 26.91 3.07
CA PRO A 99 -62.44 26.89 3.57
C PRO A 99 -63.42 27.59 2.62
N ASP A 100 -64.45 26.83 2.25
CA ASP A 100 -65.88 27.15 2.33
C ASP A 100 -66.34 28.62 2.14
N ARG A 101 -66.91 28.90 0.97
CA ARG A 101 -68.32 29.32 0.72
C ARG A 101 -68.97 30.45 1.57
N GLU A 102 -69.71 31.31 0.84
CA GLU A 102 -70.91 32.13 1.23
C GLU A 102 -70.73 33.55 1.81
N HIS A 103 -70.85 34.60 0.96
CA HIS A 103 -72.08 35.39 0.72
C HIS A 103 -71.85 36.51 -0.32
#